data_AF-U6N584-F1
#
_entry.id   AF-U6N584-F1
#
_cell.length_a   1.000
_cell.length_b   1.000
_cell.length_c   1.000
_cell.angle_alpha   90.00
_cell.angle_beta   90.00
_cell.angle_gamma   90.00
#
_symmetry.space_group_name_H-M   'P 1'
#
loop_
_entity.id
_entity.type
_entity.pdbx_description
1 polymer ?
#
loop_
_entity_poly.entity_id
_entity_poly.type
_entity_poly.pdbx_seq_one_letter_code
_entity_poly.pdbx_strand_id
1 'polypeptide(L)'
;MESEKEFAKKCEEYAEAQGLRELLQQLLRLLLLQQPQDPLQYLIDYLKQLQDTENSSSSSMSDLLQQQQQQQQQQQQQEQQQQQQEQQQQQQQQQQQQQRRVGPPLTLVLLGLPGSSRSQVSVHLAKKWGLEIISANQILKTFAEKHPKSEAAKAVAANELVRDDLVIDLVLKQVQQQQQQLQQQQQQQQQQHNGWVLDGFPRTRAQAVALLQQRLLPDRCCLLLPGDLQARAAVRAAAAAAAAAAAAAADAQPAASLQGPSFRCSSSSGSAAAERRSRLQLTRQADETLQRIYRRDVASTPTRAFV
;
A
#
# COMPACT_ATOMS: atom_id res chain seq x y z
N MET A 1 -31.67 -70.88 68.03
CA MET A 1 -30.33 -71.31 67.60
C MET A 1 -30.00 -70.86 66.17
N GLU A 2 -30.66 -71.35 65.10
CA GLU A 2 -30.31 -70.92 63.72
C GLU A 2 -30.86 -69.52 63.35
N SER A 3 -32.11 -69.22 63.74
CA SER A 3 -32.73 -67.91 63.48
C SER A 3 -32.04 -66.74 64.19
N GLU A 4 -31.46 -66.96 65.38
CA GLU A 4 -30.72 -65.94 66.15
C GLU A 4 -29.38 -65.61 65.50
N LYS A 5 -28.71 -66.59 64.88
CA LYS A 5 -27.45 -66.37 64.17
C LYS A 5 -27.64 -65.55 62.90
N GLU A 6 -28.77 -65.75 62.21
CA GLU A 6 -29.10 -64.97 61.01
C GLU A 6 -29.41 -63.50 61.35
N PHE A 7 -30.10 -63.26 62.47
CA PHE A 7 -30.36 -61.91 62.97
C PHE A 7 -29.08 -61.18 63.37
N ALA A 8 -28.19 -61.84 64.12
CA ALA A 8 -26.90 -61.27 64.51
C ALA A 8 -26.06 -60.83 63.30
N LYS A 9 -26.01 -61.67 62.25
CA LYS A 9 -25.30 -61.35 61.02
C LYS A 9 -25.88 -60.13 60.30
N LYS A 10 -27.20 -60.01 60.24
CA LYS A 10 -27.87 -58.82 59.66
C LYS A 10 -27.58 -57.55 60.46
N CYS A 11 -27.47 -57.65 61.79
CA CYS A 11 -27.09 -56.53 62.64
C CYS A 11 -25.63 -56.10 62.41
N GLU A 12 -24.70 -57.05 62.23
CA GLU A 12 -23.31 -56.74 61.90
C GLU A 12 -23.19 -56.06 60.53
N GLU A 13 -23.85 -56.61 59.51
CA GLU A 13 -23.88 -56.02 58.16
C GLU A 13 -24.49 -54.60 58.19
N TYR A 14 -25.56 -54.39 58.97
CA TYR A 14 -26.16 -53.07 59.15
C TYR A 14 -25.21 -52.09 59.87
N ALA A 15 -24.51 -52.56 60.91
CA ALA A 15 -23.58 -51.74 61.68
C ALA A 15 -22.37 -51.31 60.85
N GLU A 16 -21.86 -52.18 59.99
CA GLU A 16 -20.78 -51.85 59.06
C GLU A 16 -21.26 -50.93 57.95
N ALA A 17 -22.43 -51.18 57.37
CA ALA A 17 -22.98 -50.34 56.30
C ALA A 17 -23.26 -48.89 56.73
N GLN A 18 -23.65 -48.69 57.99
CA GLN A 18 -23.95 -47.37 58.55
C GLN A 18 -22.76 -46.77 59.32
N GLY A 19 -21.57 -47.39 59.28
CA GLY A 19 -20.38 -46.90 59.95
C GLY A 19 -20.51 -46.80 61.48
N LEU A 20 -21.44 -47.57 62.08
CA LEU A 20 -21.70 -47.54 63.52
C LEU A 20 -20.50 -48.02 64.32
N ARG A 21 -19.69 -48.91 63.73
CA ARG A 21 -18.49 -49.47 64.36
C ARG A 21 -17.41 -48.40 64.53
N GLU A 22 -17.18 -47.58 63.51
CA GLU A 22 -16.24 -46.47 63.50
C GLU A 22 -16.67 -45.38 64.47
N LEU A 23 -17.97 -45.03 64.46
CA LEU A 23 -18.55 -44.07 65.39
C LEU A 23 -18.38 -44.55 66.84
N LEU A 24 -18.73 -45.80 67.14
CA LEU A 24 -18.56 -46.38 68.47
C LEU A 24 -17.08 -46.36 68.92
N GLN A 25 -16.15 -46.69 68.02
CA GLN A 25 -14.71 -46.66 68.30
C GLN A 25 -14.23 -45.23 68.62
N GLN A 26 -14.74 -44.22 67.92
CA GLN A 26 -14.42 -42.82 68.20
C GLN A 26 -14.99 -42.36 69.55
N LEU A 27 -16.26 -42.66 69.84
CA LEU A 27 -16.88 -42.33 71.13
C LEU A 27 -16.12 -42.98 72.29
N LEU A 28 -15.74 -44.25 72.14
CA LEU A 28 -15.00 -44.99 73.17
C LEU A 28 -13.58 -44.43 73.37
N ARG A 29 -12.91 -44.04 72.28
CA ARG A 29 -11.61 -43.38 72.33
C ARG A 29 -11.68 -42.03 73.05
N LEU A 30 -12.72 -41.24 72.81
CA LEU A 30 -12.93 -39.96 73.47
C LEU A 30 -13.17 -40.11 74.98
N LEU A 31 -13.94 -41.12 75.39
CA LEU A 31 -14.14 -41.44 76.80
C LEU A 31 -12.84 -41.85 77.51
N LEU A 32 -12.02 -42.68 76.85
CA LEU A 32 -10.74 -43.12 77.41
C LEU A 32 -9.72 -41.98 77.53
N LEU A 33 -9.76 -41.00 76.61
CA LEU A 33 -8.84 -39.86 76.60
C LEU A 33 -9.25 -38.76 77.57
N GLN A 34 -10.54 -38.42 77.66
CA GLN A 34 -10.99 -37.28 78.46
C GLN A 34 -11.43 -37.64 79.87
N GLN A 35 -11.75 -38.91 80.15
CA GLN A 35 -12.24 -39.40 81.45
C GLN A 35 -13.21 -38.43 82.16
N PRO A 36 -14.33 -38.05 81.51
CA PRO A 36 -15.30 -37.12 82.08
C PRO A 36 -15.98 -37.70 83.33
N GLN A 37 -16.40 -36.84 84.26
CA GLN A 37 -17.12 -37.26 85.48
C GLN A 37 -18.46 -37.94 85.19
N ASP A 38 -19.14 -37.55 84.11
CA ASP A 38 -20.34 -38.22 83.60
C ASP A 38 -20.14 -38.61 82.13
N PRO A 39 -19.88 -39.90 81.83
CA PRO A 39 -19.55 -40.36 80.49
C PRO A 39 -20.76 -40.35 79.55
N LEU A 40 -21.98 -40.55 80.06
CA LEU A 40 -23.16 -40.66 79.19
C LEU A 40 -23.61 -39.29 78.69
N GLN A 41 -23.64 -38.31 79.57
CA GLN A 41 -24.03 -36.94 79.20
C GLN A 41 -23.05 -36.34 78.18
N TYR A 42 -21.75 -36.59 78.36
CA TYR A 42 -20.71 -36.15 77.42
C TYR A 42 -20.90 -36.73 76.01
N LEU A 43 -21.23 -38.01 75.90
CA LEU A 43 -21.47 -38.65 74.60
C LEU A 43 -22.73 -38.10 73.90
N ILE A 44 -23.80 -37.84 74.65
CA ILE A 44 -25.04 -37.28 74.11
C ILE A 44 -24.80 -35.88 73.55
N ASP A 45 -24.06 -35.04 74.27
CA ASP A 45 -23.78 -33.68 73.85
C ASP A 45 -22.84 -33.65 72.63
N TYR A 46 -21.87 -34.57 72.56
CA TYR A 46 -21.02 -34.74 71.37
C TYR A 46 -21.82 -35.17 70.13
N LEU A 47 -22.76 -36.12 70.28
CA LEU A 47 -23.62 -36.56 69.17
C LEU A 47 -24.55 -35.43 68.67
N LYS A 48 -25.06 -34.57 69.57
CA LYS A 48 -25.85 -33.40 69.19
C LYS A 48 -25.01 -32.37 68.41
N GLN A 49 -23.77 -32.12 68.84
CA GLN A 49 -22.86 -31.24 68.13
C GLN A 49 -22.57 -31.73 66.70
N LEU A 50 -22.40 -33.03 66.51
CA LEU A 50 -22.24 -33.61 65.17
C LEU A 50 -23.48 -33.35 64.29
N GLN A 51 -24.69 -33.51 64.84
CA GLN A 51 -25.93 -33.22 64.11
C GLN A 51 -26.07 -31.74 63.74
N ASP A 52 -25.65 -30.83 64.62
CA ASP A 52 -25.69 -29.38 64.36
C ASP A 52 -24.66 -28.95 63.30
N THR A 53 -23.51 -29.63 63.22
CA THR A 53 -22.49 -29.37 62.18
C THR A 53 -22.93 -29.79 60.78
N GLU A 54 -23.70 -30.88 60.64
CA GLU A 54 -24.24 -31.29 59.34
C GLU A 54 -25.37 -30.36 58.85
N ASN A 55 -26.21 -29.87 59.77
CA ASN A 55 -27.26 -28.91 59.42
C ASN A 55 -26.71 -27.52 59.08
N SER A 56 -25.61 -27.08 59.73
CA SER A 56 -25.00 -25.76 59.50
C SER A 56 -24.08 -25.72 58.27
N SER A 57 -23.49 -26.85 57.87
CA SER A 57 -22.57 -26.94 56.72
C SER A 57 -23.28 -26.96 55.36
N SER A 58 -24.52 -27.44 55.28
CA SER A 58 -25.29 -27.49 54.02
C SER A 58 -25.62 -26.11 53.44
N SER A 59 -26.02 -25.14 54.28
CA SER A 59 -26.35 -23.78 53.85
C SER A 59 -25.09 -22.97 53.51
N SER A 60 -24.05 -23.05 54.33
CA SER A 60 -22.80 -22.29 54.10
C SER A 60 -22.00 -22.77 52.88
N MET A 61 -22.04 -24.06 52.55
CA MET A 61 -21.35 -24.60 51.37
C MET A 61 -22.08 -24.23 50.08
N SER A 62 -23.41 -24.17 50.13
CA SER A 62 -24.28 -23.80 49.00
C SER A 62 -24.12 -22.32 48.62
N ASP A 63 -24.09 -21.43 49.62
CA ASP A 63 -23.85 -20.00 49.40
C ASP A 63 -22.44 -19.73 48.84
N LEU A 64 -21.43 -20.45 49.34
CA LEU A 64 -20.06 -20.35 48.82
C LEU A 64 -19.96 -20.84 47.37
N LEU A 65 -20.66 -21.93 47.02
CA LEU A 65 -20.71 -22.45 45.66
C LEU A 65 -21.41 -21.48 44.70
N GLN A 66 -22.53 -20.89 45.15
CA GLN A 66 -23.28 -19.87 44.39
C GLN A 66 -22.42 -18.62 44.15
N GLN A 67 -21.68 -18.17 45.18
CA GLN A 67 -20.78 -17.02 45.07
C GLN A 67 -19.60 -17.30 44.12
N GLN A 68 -19.02 -18.51 44.17
CA GLN A 68 -17.97 -18.93 43.25
C GLN A 68 -18.49 -18.98 41.80
N GLN A 69 -19.71 -19.49 41.59
CA GLN A 69 -20.33 -19.55 40.27
C GLN A 69 -20.62 -18.15 39.71
N GLN A 70 -21.04 -17.21 40.56
CA GLN A 70 -21.29 -15.82 40.16
C GLN A 70 -19.98 -15.07 39.81
N GLN A 71 -18.89 -15.33 40.55
CA GLN A 71 -17.56 -14.82 40.19
C GLN A 71 -17.06 -15.36 38.85
N GLN A 72 -17.24 -16.65 38.58
CA GLN A 72 -16.88 -17.23 37.28
C GLN A 72 -17.66 -16.59 36.12
N GLN A 73 -18.95 -16.32 36.30
CA GLN A 73 -19.75 -15.64 35.27
C GLN A 73 -19.28 -14.19 35.02
N GLN A 74 -18.90 -13.46 36.07
CA GLN A 74 -18.35 -12.10 35.91
C GLN A 74 -17.00 -12.11 35.19
N GLN A 75 -16.11 -13.06 35.50
CA GLN A 75 -14.84 -13.22 34.79
C GLN A 75 -15.06 -13.51 33.30
N GLN A 76 -15.96 -14.44 32.97
CA GLN A 76 -16.27 -14.76 31.57
C GLN A 76 -16.85 -13.55 30.81
N GLN A 77 -17.72 -12.75 31.45
CA GLN A 77 -18.23 -11.52 30.83
C GLN A 77 -17.14 -10.47 30.60
N GLN A 78 -16.21 -10.30 31.55
CA GLN A 78 -15.08 -9.39 31.38
C GLN A 78 -14.16 -9.85 30.26
N GLU A 79 -13.82 -11.14 30.20
CA GLU A 79 -13.01 -11.71 29.12
C GLU A 79 -13.66 -11.52 27.74
N GLN A 80 -14.98 -11.74 27.62
CA GLN A 80 -15.71 -11.50 26.37
C GLN A 80 -15.69 -10.03 25.95
N GLN A 81 -15.86 -9.09 26.90
CA GLN A 81 -15.77 -7.66 26.60
C GLN A 81 -14.36 -7.26 26.17
N GLN A 82 -13.33 -7.82 26.81
CA GLN A 82 -11.93 -7.58 26.47
C GLN A 82 -11.61 -8.10 25.07
N GLN A 83 -12.04 -9.32 24.73
CA GLN A 83 -11.88 -9.89 23.39
C GLN A 83 -12.61 -9.08 22.32
N GLN A 84 -13.83 -8.59 22.59
CA GLN A 84 -14.54 -7.71 21.66
C GLN A 84 -13.80 -6.37 21.45
N GLN A 85 -13.28 -5.77 22.51
CA GLN A 85 -12.47 -4.54 22.39
C GLN A 85 -11.19 -4.78 21.61
N GLU A 86 -10.48 -5.89 21.86
CA GLU A 86 -9.27 -6.25 21.11
C GLU A 86 -9.57 -6.49 19.63
N GLN A 87 -10.66 -7.19 19.29
CA GLN A 87 -11.09 -7.37 17.89
C GLN A 87 -11.43 -6.03 17.23
N GLN A 88 -12.14 -5.14 17.92
CA GLN A 88 -12.44 -3.80 17.39
C GLN A 88 -11.17 -2.97 17.18
N GLN A 89 -10.22 -3.01 18.12
CA GLN A 89 -8.93 -2.33 17.98
C GLN A 89 -8.12 -2.91 16.82
N GLN A 90 -8.08 -4.24 16.67
CA GLN A 90 -7.39 -4.88 15.54
C GLN A 90 -8.03 -4.50 14.20
N GLN A 91 -9.36 -4.48 14.10
CA GLN A 91 -10.05 -4.01 12.90
C GLN A 91 -9.75 -2.55 12.59
N GLN A 92 -9.79 -1.65 13.58
CA GLN A 92 -9.43 -0.25 13.38
C GLN A 92 -7.97 -0.09 12.96
N GLN A 93 -7.04 -0.83 13.56
CA GLN A 93 -5.64 -0.81 13.18
C GLN A 93 -5.44 -1.34 11.76
N GLN A 94 -6.12 -2.42 11.36
CA GLN A 94 -6.06 -2.93 9.99
C GLN A 94 -6.62 -1.91 8.99
N GLN A 95 -7.76 -1.26 9.29
CA GLN A 95 -8.31 -0.20 8.44
C GLN A 95 -7.37 0.99 8.33
N GLN A 96 -6.76 1.44 9.45
CA GLN A 96 -5.78 2.51 9.43
C GLN A 96 -4.51 2.12 8.65
N GLN A 97 -4.02 0.88 8.79
CA GLN A 97 -2.87 0.39 8.04
C GLN A 97 -3.15 0.30 6.53
N GLN A 98 -4.37 -0.09 6.15
CA GLN A 98 -4.82 -0.05 4.76
C GLN A 98 -4.87 1.39 4.22
N GLN A 99 -5.31 2.35 5.03
CA GLN A 99 -5.32 3.78 4.66
C GLN A 99 -3.91 4.40 4.62
N ARG A 100 -2.97 3.96 5.47
CA ARG A 100 -1.61 4.54 5.56
C ARG A 100 -0.68 4.22 4.37
N ARG A 101 -1.06 3.32 3.46
CA ARG A 101 -0.22 2.97 2.31
C ARG A 101 -0.35 3.93 1.12
N VAL A 102 -1.29 4.87 1.18
CA VAL A 102 -1.72 5.62 0.01
C VAL A 102 -1.37 7.10 0.16
N GLY A 103 -0.22 7.49 -0.37
CA GLY A 103 0.14 8.90 -0.53
C GLY A 103 -0.63 9.57 -1.68
N PRO A 104 -0.61 10.91 -1.76
CA PRO A 104 -1.15 11.60 -2.92
C PRO A 104 -0.46 11.13 -4.22
N PRO A 105 -1.17 11.11 -5.36
CA PRO A 105 -0.62 10.64 -6.62
C PRO A 105 0.55 11.51 -7.06
N LEU A 106 1.71 10.89 -7.32
CA LEU A 106 2.94 11.59 -7.67
C LEU A 106 2.86 12.19 -9.08
N THR A 107 3.02 13.51 -9.18
CA THR A 107 3.03 14.25 -10.44
C THR A 107 4.43 14.72 -10.77
N LEU A 108 4.99 14.27 -11.91
CA LEU A 108 6.33 14.64 -12.34
C LEU A 108 6.31 15.34 -13.69
N VAL A 109 7.13 16.38 -13.85
CA VAL A 109 7.38 17.01 -15.15
C VAL A 109 8.84 16.80 -15.53
N LEU A 110 9.06 16.22 -16.70
CA LEU A 110 10.40 16.02 -17.25
C LEU A 110 10.69 17.05 -18.33
N LEU A 111 11.71 17.87 -18.07
CA LEU A 111 12.25 18.87 -18.98
C LEU A 111 13.63 18.42 -19.47
N GLY A 112 14.08 18.96 -20.59
CA GLY A 112 15.41 18.66 -21.09
C GLY A 112 15.59 18.93 -22.57
N LEU A 113 16.83 19.24 -22.93
CA LEU A 113 17.27 19.53 -24.29
C LEU A 113 17.06 18.33 -25.22
N PRO A 114 16.75 18.55 -26.51
CA PRO A 114 16.66 17.45 -27.47
C PRO A 114 17.97 16.64 -27.51
N GLY A 115 17.84 15.31 -27.47
CA GLY A 115 18.98 14.41 -27.39
C GLY A 115 19.45 14.10 -25.97
N SER A 116 18.71 14.54 -24.92
CA SER A 116 18.91 14.18 -23.52
C SER A 116 18.40 12.82 -23.09
N SER A 117 17.98 11.99 -24.05
CA SER A 117 17.34 10.68 -23.80
C SER A 117 16.15 10.78 -22.82
N ARG A 118 15.50 11.96 -22.74
CA ARG A 118 14.39 12.23 -21.82
C ARG A 118 13.26 11.21 -21.93
N SER A 119 12.88 10.84 -23.15
CA SER A 119 11.83 9.83 -23.36
C SER A 119 12.23 8.41 -22.93
N GLN A 120 13.53 8.09 -22.91
CA GLN A 120 13.97 6.81 -22.35
C GLN A 120 13.91 6.83 -20.82
N VAL A 121 14.32 7.96 -20.22
CA VAL A 121 14.23 8.16 -18.77
C VAL A 121 12.77 8.20 -18.31
N SER A 122 11.86 8.84 -19.05
CA SER A 122 10.43 8.86 -18.72
C SER A 122 9.82 7.46 -18.69
N VAL A 123 10.13 6.63 -19.69
CA VAL A 123 9.71 5.22 -19.75
C VAL A 123 10.29 4.41 -18.60
N HIS A 124 11.57 4.61 -18.28
CA HIS A 124 12.20 3.90 -17.17
C HIS A 124 11.62 4.29 -15.82
N LEU A 125 11.39 5.59 -15.59
CA LEU A 125 10.77 6.11 -14.36
C LEU A 125 9.34 5.63 -14.20
N ALA A 126 8.55 5.67 -15.28
CA ALA A 126 7.19 5.16 -15.30
C ALA A 126 7.13 3.67 -14.94
N LYS A 127 8.02 2.83 -15.50
CA LYS A 127 8.09 1.41 -15.13
C LYS A 127 8.50 1.19 -13.68
N LYS A 128 9.48 1.97 -13.19
CA LYS A 128 10.03 1.82 -11.83
C LYS A 128 9.07 2.29 -10.74
N TRP A 129 8.34 3.36 -10.99
CA TRP A 129 7.40 3.98 -10.05
C TRP A 129 5.92 3.71 -10.40
N GLY A 130 5.68 2.90 -11.42
CA GLY A 130 4.35 2.53 -11.91
C GLY A 130 3.54 3.67 -12.53
N LEU A 131 4.14 4.82 -12.83
CA LEU A 131 3.45 6.04 -13.25
C LEU A 131 2.97 5.98 -14.71
N GLU A 132 1.86 6.67 -15.00
CA GLU A 132 1.35 6.86 -16.36
C GLU A 132 2.20 7.88 -17.13
N ILE A 133 2.57 7.61 -18.38
CA ILE A 133 3.33 8.56 -19.20
C ILE A 133 2.37 9.38 -20.06
N ILE A 134 2.37 10.68 -19.85
CA ILE A 134 1.64 11.65 -20.66
C ILE A 134 2.68 12.35 -21.55
N SER A 135 2.87 11.86 -22.77
CA SER A 135 3.80 12.46 -23.75
C SER A 135 3.05 13.35 -24.73
N ALA A 136 3.36 14.65 -24.76
CA ALA A 136 2.73 15.59 -25.69
C ALA A 136 2.94 15.19 -27.15
N ASN A 137 4.11 14.65 -27.50
CA ASN A 137 4.38 14.16 -28.85
C ASN A 137 3.49 12.96 -29.22
N GLN A 138 3.23 12.06 -28.27
CA GLN A 138 2.41 10.88 -28.50
C GLN A 138 0.93 11.26 -28.62
N ILE A 139 0.45 12.20 -27.79
CA ILE A 139 -0.90 12.77 -27.87
C ILE A 139 -1.11 13.47 -29.22
N LEU A 140 -0.13 14.23 -29.70
CA LEU A 140 -0.22 14.88 -31.01
C LEU A 140 -0.23 13.88 -32.16
N LYS A 141 0.55 12.80 -32.08
CA LYS A 141 0.54 11.73 -33.09
C LYS A 141 -0.81 11.01 -33.14
N THR A 142 -1.33 10.59 -31.99
CA THR A 142 -2.64 9.91 -31.93
C THR A 142 -3.78 10.84 -32.37
N PHE A 143 -3.67 12.14 -32.08
CA PHE A 143 -4.62 13.14 -32.59
C PHE A 143 -4.51 13.34 -34.11
N ALA A 144 -3.30 13.39 -34.65
CA ALA A 144 -3.05 13.51 -36.09
C ALA A 144 -3.59 12.31 -36.87
N GLU A 145 -3.46 11.09 -36.33
CA GLU A 145 -4.02 9.87 -36.92
C GLU A 145 -5.56 9.91 -36.98
N LYS A 146 -6.21 10.40 -35.91
CA LYS A 146 -7.67 10.55 -35.85
C LYS A 146 -8.18 11.68 -36.74
N HIS A 147 -7.39 12.73 -36.93
CA HIS A 147 -7.77 13.94 -37.68
C HIS A 147 -6.72 14.29 -38.75
N PRO A 148 -6.69 13.55 -39.88
CA PRO A 148 -5.65 13.70 -40.90
C PRO A 148 -5.65 15.06 -41.62
N LYS A 149 -6.76 15.80 -41.58
CA LYS A 149 -6.87 17.15 -42.17
C LYS A 149 -6.49 18.28 -41.20
N SER A 150 -6.17 17.97 -39.95
CA SER A 150 -5.87 18.97 -38.92
C SER A 150 -4.51 19.65 -39.16
N GLU A 151 -4.36 20.86 -38.61
CA GLU A 151 -3.08 21.57 -38.55
C GLU A 151 -2.01 20.72 -37.85
N ALA A 152 -2.40 20.01 -36.78
CA ALA A 152 -1.51 19.10 -36.06
C ALA A 152 -0.99 17.97 -36.95
N ALA A 153 -1.82 17.38 -37.82
CA ALA A 153 -1.38 16.33 -38.74
C ALA A 153 -0.35 16.85 -39.77
N LYS A 154 -0.58 18.05 -40.31
CA LYS A 154 0.38 18.69 -41.22
C LYS A 154 1.70 19.01 -40.54
N ALA A 155 1.65 19.61 -39.36
CA ALA A 155 2.84 19.97 -38.59
C ALA A 155 3.61 18.73 -38.12
N VAL A 156 2.93 17.65 -37.69
CA VAL A 156 3.58 16.39 -37.33
C VAL A 156 4.25 15.74 -38.55
N ALA A 157 3.60 15.75 -39.72
CA ALA A 157 4.18 15.21 -40.96
C ALA A 157 5.37 16.04 -41.47
N ALA A 158 5.29 17.37 -41.35
CA ALA A 158 6.36 18.29 -41.69
C ALA A 158 7.47 18.37 -40.63
N ASN A 159 7.31 17.69 -39.49
CA ASN A 159 8.18 17.79 -38.33
C ASN A 159 8.34 19.25 -37.84
N GLU A 160 7.26 20.03 -37.93
CA GLU A 160 7.19 21.43 -37.50
C GLU A 160 6.58 21.55 -36.09
N LEU A 161 6.71 22.75 -35.50
CA LEU A 161 6.10 23.04 -34.20
C LEU A 161 4.61 23.33 -34.37
N VAL A 162 3.78 22.64 -33.57
CA VAL A 162 2.34 22.91 -33.47
C VAL A 162 2.11 24.15 -32.61
N ARG A 163 1.08 24.92 -32.91
CA ARG A 163 0.64 26.07 -32.10
C ARG A 163 0.35 25.67 -30.64
N ASP A 164 0.78 26.51 -29.72
CA ASP A 164 0.65 26.29 -28.27
C ASP A 164 -0.80 26.03 -27.85
N ASP A 165 -1.77 26.79 -28.37
CA ASP A 165 -3.20 26.67 -28.03
C ASP A 165 -3.71 25.23 -28.19
N LEU A 166 -3.43 24.61 -29.34
CA LEU A 166 -3.86 23.24 -29.64
C LEU A 166 -3.17 22.22 -28.74
N VAL A 167 -1.86 22.37 -28.49
CA VAL A 167 -1.11 21.44 -27.64
C VAL A 167 -1.60 21.51 -26.21
N ILE A 168 -1.85 22.72 -25.70
CA ILE A 168 -2.39 22.96 -24.37
C ILE A 168 -3.73 22.25 -24.21
N ASP A 169 -4.68 22.47 -25.12
CA ASP A 169 -6.01 21.87 -25.06
C ASP A 169 -5.97 20.34 -25.04
N LEU A 170 -5.13 19.74 -25.88
CA LEU A 170 -4.99 18.28 -25.97
C LEU A 170 -4.37 17.69 -24.70
N VAL A 171 -3.29 18.30 -24.19
CA VAL A 171 -2.61 17.83 -22.99
C VAL A 171 -3.49 17.99 -21.76
N LEU A 172 -4.19 19.12 -21.62
CA LEU A 172 -5.10 19.36 -20.51
C LEU A 172 -6.25 18.35 -20.48
N LYS A 173 -6.86 18.04 -21.64
CA LYS A 173 -7.89 17.00 -21.74
C LYS A 173 -7.37 15.63 -21.29
N GLN A 174 -6.16 15.26 -21.73
CA GLN A 174 -5.55 13.98 -21.34
C GLN A 174 -5.27 13.92 -19.83
N VAL A 175 -4.71 14.99 -19.25
CA VAL A 175 -4.43 15.07 -17.82
C VAL A 175 -5.72 15.01 -16.99
N GLN A 176 -6.78 15.71 -17.42
CA GLN A 176 -8.08 15.68 -16.74
C GLN A 176 -8.71 14.28 -16.77
N GLN A 177 -8.67 13.60 -17.93
CA GLN A 177 -9.15 12.22 -18.03
C GLN A 177 -8.38 11.31 -17.07
N GLN A 178 -7.06 11.47 -16.99
CA GLN A 178 -6.28 10.63 -16.10
C GLN A 178 -6.52 10.90 -14.63
N GLN A 179 -6.74 12.16 -14.24
CA GLN A 179 -7.15 12.48 -12.87
C GLN A 179 -8.50 11.88 -12.52
N GLN A 180 -9.48 11.89 -13.43
CA GLN A 180 -10.78 11.27 -13.22
C GLN A 180 -10.66 9.75 -13.06
N GLN A 181 -9.86 9.09 -13.89
CA GLN A 181 -9.59 7.65 -13.77
C GLN A 181 -8.93 7.32 -12.43
N LEU A 182 -7.92 8.09 -12.03
CA LEU A 182 -7.28 7.93 -10.73
C LEU A 182 -8.28 8.10 -9.58
N GLN A 183 -9.15 9.11 -9.62
CA GLN A 183 -10.20 9.32 -8.60
C GLN A 183 -11.18 8.15 -8.49
N GLN A 184 -11.60 7.58 -9.62
CA GLN A 184 -12.49 6.42 -9.65
C GLN A 184 -11.82 5.17 -9.07
N GLN A 185 -10.52 4.96 -9.35
CA GLN A 185 -9.76 3.83 -8.79
C GLN A 185 -9.61 3.93 -7.26
N GLN A 186 -9.48 5.15 -6.71
CA GLN A 186 -9.42 5.33 -5.24
C GLN A 186 -10.74 4.90 -4.57
N GLN A 187 -11.88 5.22 -5.19
CA GLN A 187 -13.20 4.86 -4.66
C GLN A 187 -13.42 3.34 -4.67
N GLN A 188 -12.84 2.62 -5.64
CA GLN A 188 -12.98 1.18 -5.79
C GLN A 188 -11.97 0.36 -4.96
N GLN A 189 -11.21 1.00 -4.06
CA GLN A 189 -10.15 0.37 -3.25
C GLN A 189 -9.10 -0.40 -4.07
N GLN A 190 -8.99 -0.12 -5.37
CA GLN A 190 -7.97 -0.71 -6.22
C GLN A 190 -6.64 0.01 -5.93
N GLN A 191 -5.80 -0.65 -5.14
CA GLN A 191 -4.60 -0.06 -4.50
C GLN A 191 -3.45 0.27 -5.45
N GLN A 192 -3.64 1.06 -6.50
CA GLN A 192 -2.53 1.53 -7.35
C GLN A 192 -2.65 3.03 -7.58
N HIS A 193 -2.29 3.83 -6.57
CA HIS A 193 -2.13 5.28 -6.74
C HIS A 193 -0.83 5.56 -7.48
N ASN A 194 -0.85 5.40 -8.79
CA ASN A 194 0.31 5.77 -9.58
C ASN A 194 -0.06 7.04 -10.34
N GLY A 195 0.57 8.15 -9.96
CA GLY A 195 0.36 9.42 -10.64
C GLY A 195 0.92 9.41 -12.06
N TRP A 196 1.26 10.57 -12.59
CA TRP A 196 1.60 10.71 -14.00
C TRP A 196 2.88 11.51 -14.21
N VAL A 197 3.58 11.19 -15.29
CA VAL A 197 4.78 11.86 -15.74
C VAL A 197 4.48 12.58 -17.04
N LEU A 198 4.71 13.89 -17.05
CA LEU A 198 4.57 14.72 -18.24
C LEU A 198 5.91 14.77 -18.98
N ASP A 199 5.97 14.13 -20.15
CA ASP A 199 7.17 14.09 -21.00
C ASP A 199 7.09 15.16 -22.09
N GLY A 200 7.94 16.19 -21.94
CA GLY A 200 8.15 17.16 -23.01
C GLY A 200 7.11 18.23 -23.16
N PHE A 201 6.41 18.52 -22.06
CA PHE A 201 5.53 19.65 -21.87
C PHE A 201 5.68 20.11 -20.42
N PRO A 202 5.71 21.41 -20.12
CA PRO A 202 5.64 22.55 -21.04
C PRO A 202 6.98 22.83 -21.76
N ARG A 203 6.92 23.35 -23.00
CA ARG A 203 8.08 23.81 -23.81
C ARG A 203 8.06 25.30 -24.10
N THR A 204 7.03 26.03 -23.69
CA THR A 204 6.94 27.47 -23.85
C THR A 204 6.37 28.08 -22.57
N ARG A 205 6.54 29.40 -22.42
CA ARG A 205 5.94 30.14 -21.30
C ARG A 205 4.42 30.03 -21.30
N ALA A 206 3.78 30.11 -22.46
CA ALA A 206 2.33 30.04 -22.58
C ALA A 206 1.80 28.70 -22.06
N GLN A 207 2.44 27.58 -22.45
CA GLN A 207 2.10 26.24 -21.97
C GLN A 207 2.22 26.11 -20.45
N ALA A 208 3.26 26.69 -19.85
CA ALA A 208 3.43 26.63 -18.40
C ALA A 208 2.43 27.50 -17.64
N VAL A 209 2.15 28.70 -18.14
CA VAL A 209 1.10 29.56 -17.57
C VAL A 209 -0.26 28.85 -17.65
N ALA A 210 -0.56 28.14 -18.74
CA ALA A 210 -1.78 27.37 -18.86
C ALA A 210 -1.89 26.25 -17.82
N LEU A 211 -0.79 25.52 -17.54
CA LEU A 211 -0.77 24.53 -16.45
C LEU A 211 -1.04 25.16 -15.07
N LEU A 212 -0.41 26.30 -14.79
CA LEU A 212 -0.61 27.02 -13.54
C LEU A 212 -2.04 27.51 -13.37
N GLN A 213 -2.65 28.03 -14.44
CA GLN A 213 -4.05 28.47 -14.44
C GLN A 213 -5.02 27.32 -14.14
N GLN A 214 -4.70 26.11 -14.61
CA GLN A 214 -5.46 24.89 -14.34
C GLN A 214 -5.13 24.25 -12.98
N ARG A 215 -4.31 24.91 -12.15
CA ARG A 215 -3.84 24.41 -10.84
C ARG A 215 -3.12 23.05 -10.93
N LEU A 216 -2.51 22.76 -12.07
CA LEU A 216 -1.70 21.57 -12.30
C LEU A 216 -0.26 21.86 -11.87
N LEU A 217 -0.02 21.79 -10.56
CA LEU A 217 1.30 21.97 -9.98
C LEU A 217 1.99 20.61 -9.86
N PRO A 218 3.09 20.37 -10.58
CA PRO A 218 3.83 19.13 -10.42
C PRO A 218 4.54 19.08 -9.05
N ASP A 219 4.60 17.89 -8.44
CA ASP A 219 5.33 17.69 -7.19
C ASP A 219 6.83 17.92 -7.40
N ARG A 220 7.35 17.45 -8.54
CA ARG A 220 8.74 17.72 -8.94
C ARG A 220 8.89 17.98 -10.44
N CYS A 221 9.76 18.93 -10.76
CA CYS A 221 10.23 19.22 -12.10
C CYS A 221 11.69 18.76 -12.22
N CYS A 222 11.97 17.77 -13.07
CA CYS A 222 13.33 17.29 -13.31
C CYS A 222 13.84 17.81 -14.65
N LEU A 223 14.95 18.53 -14.63
CA LEU A 223 15.64 18.98 -15.83
C LEU A 223 16.77 18.02 -16.19
N LEU A 224 16.62 17.31 -17.31
CA LEU A 224 17.65 16.42 -17.82
C LEU A 224 18.66 17.22 -18.64
N LEU A 225 19.79 17.49 -18.00
CA LEU A 225 20.94 18.05 -18.66
C LEU A 225 21.62 17.01 -19.55
N PRO A 226 22.16 17.44 -20.69
CA PRO A 226 22.96 16.55 -21.47
C PRO A 226 24.28 16.23 -20.78
N GLY A 227 24.50 14.96 -20.39
CA GLY A 227 25.84 14.44 -20.11
C GLY A 227 26.75 14.57 -21.34
N ASP A 228 28.06 14.59 -21.12
CA ASP A 228 29.09 15.01 -22.08
C ASP A 228 28.73 14.75 -23.54
N LEU A 229 28.66 15.84 -24.31
CA LEU A 229 28.35 15.85 -25.75
C LEU A 229 29.17 14.80 -26.51
N GLN A 230 30.42 14.57 -26.09
CA GLN A 230 31.33 13.57 -26.64
C GLN A 230 30.86 12.13 -26.37
N ALA A 231 30.47 11.80 -25.13
CA ALA A 231 29.97 10.46 -24.78
C ALA A 231 28.68 10.13 -25.56
N ARG A 232 27.82 11.12 -25.79
CA ARG A 232 26.56 10.93 -26.52
C ARG A 232 26.73 10.92 -28.03
N ALA A 233 27.66 11.71 -28.58
CA ALA A 233 28.03 11.61 -29.98
C ALA A 233 28.66 10.25 -30.27
N ALA A 234 29.53 9.75 -29.38
CA ALA A 234 30.14 8.43 -29.48
C ALA A 234 29.10 7.30 -29.41
N VAL A 235 28.16 7.33 -28.46
CA VAL A 235 27.10 6.32 -28.36
C VAL A 235 26.18 6.34 -29.58
N ARG A 236 25.82 7.52 -30.10
CA ARG A 236 25.01 7.61 -31.33
C ARG A 236 25.78 7.16 -32.57
N ALA A 237 27.06 7.50 -32.69
CA ALA A 237 27.91 7.05 -33.78
C ALA A 237 28.09 5.53 -33.74
N ALA A 238 28.31 4.95 -32.54
CA ALA A 238 28.39 3.51 -32.34
C ALA A 238 27.08 2.79 -32.67
N ALA A 239 25.93 3.33 -32.24
CA ALA A 239 24.62 2.76 -32.56
C ALA A 239 24.29 2.87 -34.06
N ALA A 240 24.63 3.98 -34.71
CA ALA A 240 24.46 4.15 -36.15
C ALA A 240 25.38 3.21 -36.95
N ALA A 241 26.62 3.02 -36.51
CA ALA A 241 27.55 2.07 -37.12
C ALA A 241 27.07 0.61 -36.94
N ALA A 242 26.55 0.25 -35.77
CA ALA A 242 25.99 -1.07 -35.52
C ALA A 242 24.72 -1.34 -36.36
N ALA A 243 23.84 -0.34 -36.52
CA ALA A 243 22.67 -0.44 -37.38
C ALA A 243 23.04 -0.52 -38.87
N ALA A 244 24.06 0.23 -39.31
CA ALA A 244 24.57 0.15 -40.68
C ALA A 244 25.28 -1.19 -40.95
N ALA A 245 26.01 -1.74 -39.98
CA ALA A 245 26.63 -3.06 -40.08
C ALA A 245 25.58 -4.19 -40.10
N ALA A 246 24.51 -4.07 -39.33
CA ALA A 246 23.39 -5.00 -39.37
C ALA A 246 22.61 -4.92 -40.70
N ALA A 247 22.46 -3.71 -41.26
CA ALA A 247 21.87 -3.51 -42.59
C ALA A 247 22.78 -4.05 -43.69
N ALA A 248 24.10 -3.82 -43.63
CA ALA A 248 25.07 -4.35 -44.58
C ALA A 248 25.22 -5.88 -44.50
N ALA A 249 25.06 -6.47 -43.31
CA ALA A 249 25.01 -7.92 -43.12
C ALA A 249 23.72 -8.55 -43.67
N ALA A 250 22.63 -7.77 -43.74
CA ALA A 250 21.39 -8.18 -44.40
C ALA A 250 21.45 -8.01 -45.94
N ASP A 251 22.43 -7.26 -46.46
CA ASP A 251 22.51 -6.83 -47.88
C ASP A 251 23.71 -7.45 -48.65
N ALA A 252 24.35 -8.49 -48.10
CA ALA A 252 25.36 -9.29 -48.79
C ALA A 252 24.76 -10.65 -49.17
N GLN A 253 24.52 -11.07 -50.41
CA GLN A 253 24.84 -10.62 -51.79
C GLN A 253 24.01 -11.49 -52.80
N PRO A 254 24.07 -11.39 -54.16
CA PRO A 254 24.92 -10.54 -55.03
C PRO A 254 24.19 -9.81 -56.19
N ALA A 255 24.85 -8.77 -56.74
CA ALA A 255 25.31 -8.69 -58.14
C ALA A 255 25.14 -7.30 -58.82
N ALA A 256 26.27 -6.88 -59.41
CA ALA A 256 26.42 -6.17 -60.67
C ALA A 256 26.20 -4.65 -60.80
N SER A 257 27.21 -4.07 -61.44
CA SER A 257 27.24 -2.87 -62.28
C SER A 257 27.71 -1.54 -61.66
N LEU A 258 28.81 -1.09 -62.23
CA LEU A 258 29.49 0.19 -62.09
C LEU A 258 28.60 1.36 -62.48
N GLN A 259 28.60 2.44 -61.70
CA GLN A 259 28.59 3.82 -62.21
C GLN A 259 28.98 4.79 -61.07
N GLY A 260 29.94 5.67 -61.35
CA GLY A 260 30.55 6.57 -60.38
C GLY A 260 29.60 7.63 -59.82
N PRO A 261 29.92 8.24 -58.66
CA PRO A 261 29.01 9.15 -57.98
C PRO A 261 28.87 10.46 -58.77
N SER A 262 27.68 10.68 -59.32
CA SER A 262 27.23 11.96 -59.86
C SER A 262 26.92 12.91 -58.70
N PHE A 263 27.68 14.00 -58.59
CA PHE A 263 27.35 15.11 -57.71
C PHE A 263 26.09 15.81 -58.26
N ARG A 264 24.93 15.57 -57.62
CA ARG A 264 23.77 16.45 -57.72
C ARG A 264 23.45 17.03 -56.35
N CYS A 265 24.01 18.20 -56.10
CA CYS A 265 23.44 19.15 -55.16
C CYS A 265 22.02 19.48 -55.63
N SER A 266 21.02 19.04 -54.88
CA SER A 266 19.65 19.55 -54.99
C SER A 266 19.33 20.34 -53.72
N SER A 267 19.25 21.64 -53.92
CA SER A 267 18.76 22.64 -53.00
C SER A 267 17.23 22.55 -52.90
N SER A 268 16.70 22.14 -51.74
CA SER A 268 15.39 22.58 -51.26
C SER A 268 15.18 22.23 -49.77
N SER A 269 14.63 23.20 -49.03
CA SER A 269 14.14 23.14 -47.64
C SER A 269 15.19 22.98 -46.53
N GLY A 270 15.03 23.76 -45.45
CA GLY A 270 16.05 23.96 -44.41
C GLY A 270 16.63 22.66 -43.85
N SER A 271 17.97 22.57 -43.83
CA SER A 271 18.69 21.41 -43.30
C SER A 271 18.14 20.99 -41.94
N ALA A 272 17.95 19.68 -41.71
CA ALA A 272 17.59 19.10 -40.42
C ALA A 272 18.46 19.61 -39.24
N ALA A 273 19.67 20.11 -39.52
CA ALA A 273 20.54 20.76 -38.55
C ALA A 273 20.08 22.19 -38.14
N ALA A 274 19.48 22.96 -39.05
CA ALA A 274 18.86 24.25 -38.73
C ALA A 274 17.60 24.06 -37.87
N GLU A 275 16.77 23.08 -38.22
CA GLU A 275 15.57 22.74 -37.46
C GLU A 275 15.91 22.28 -36.03
N ARG A 276 16.91 21.40 -35.87
CA ARG A 276 17.44 21.01 -34.55
C ARG A 276 17.94 22.20 -33.73
N ARG A 277 18.62 23.15 -34.37
CA ARG A 277 19.10 24.39 -33.71
C ARG A 277 17.94 25.26 -33.23
N SER A 278 16.90 25.42 -34.05
CA SER A 278 15.69 26.15 -33.68
C SER A 278 14.99 25.52 -32.47
N ARG A 279 14.84 24.19 -32.46
CA ARG A 279 14.28 23.44 -31.32
C ARG A 279 15.13 23.59 -30.05
N LEU A 280 16.45 23.55 -30.19
CA LEU A 280 17.39 23.75 -29.08
C LEU A 280 17.26 25.15 -28.45
N GLN A 281 17.20 26.20 -29.28
CA GLN A 281 17.05 27.58 -28.80
C GLN A 281 15.72 27.77 -28.07
N LEU A 282 14.62 27.30 -28.64
CA LEU A 282 13.29 27.42 -28.05
C LEU A 282 13.19 26.65 -26.72
N THR A 283 13.75 25.43 -26.68
CA THR A 283 13.79 24.62 -25.44
C THR A 283 14.64 25.31 -24.36
N ARG A 284 15.78 25.92 -24.72
CA ARG A 284 16.64 26.63 -23.76
C ARG A 284 15.96 27.87 -23.18
N GLN A 285 15.33 28.68 -24.03
CA GLN A 285 14.59 29.88 -23.60
C GLN A 285 13.40 29.50 -22.70
N ALA A 286 12.74 28.40 -23.02
CA ALA A 286 11.68 27.85 -22.20
C ALA A 286 12.21 27.34 -20.85
N ASP A 287 13.26 26.52 -20.84
CA ASP A 287 13.88 26.02 -19.61
C ASP A 287 14.28 27.16 -18.67
N GLU A 288 14.90 28.23 -19.18
CA GLU A 288 15.24 29.43 -18.38
C GLU A 288 14.01 30.12 -17.79
N THR A 289 12.93 30.20 -18.58
CA THR A 289 11.67 30.81 -18.14
C THR A 289 10.96 29.95 -17.10
N LEU A 290 10.91 28.63 -17.32
CA LEU A 290 10.31 27.65 -16.41
C LEU A 290 11.08 27.60 -15.09
N GLN A 291 12.41 27.60 -15.13
CA GLN A 291 13.23 27.70 -13.93
C GLN A 291 12.91 28.96 -13.15
N ARG A 292 12.70 30.10 -13.81
CA ARG A 292 12.34 31.35 -13.13
C ARG A 292 10.95 31.28 -12.48
N ILE A 293 9.98 30.64 -13.14
CA ILE A 293 8.62 30.44 -12.63
C ILE A 293 8.65 29.49 -11.43
N TYR A 294 9.19 28.28 -11.60
CA TYR A 294 9.19 27.26 -10.55
C TYR A 294 10.18 27.50 -9.41
N ARG A 295 11.25 28.31 -9.60
CA ARG A 295 12.14 28.71 -8.49
C ARG A 295 11.55 29.80 -7.61
N ARG A 296 10.72 30.71 -8.14
CA ARG A 296 10.19 31.84 -7.37
C ARG A 296 9.26 31.39 -6.24
N ASP A 297 8.55 30.28 -6.42
CA ASP A 297 7.59 29.78 -5.42
C ASP A 297 8.23 29.00 -4.26
N VAL A 298 9.53 28.66 -4.34
CA VAL A 298 10.26 27.96 -3.27
C VAL A 298 10.62 28.90 -2.11
N ALA A 299 10.63 30.23 -2.33
CA ALA A 299 10.93 31.19 -1.27
C ALA A 299 9.79 31.37 -0.25
N SER A 300 8.56 30.93 -0.56
CA SER A 300 7.38 31.10 0.29
C SER A 300 6.85 29.82 0.95
N THR A 301 7.46 28.66 0.71
CA THR A 301 7.05 27.40 1.35
C THR A 301 8.23 26.73 2.04
N PRO A 302 8.22 26.56 3.38
CA PRO A 302 9.24 25.78 4.03
C PRO A 302 8.98 24.30 3.72
N THR A 303 10.07 23.55 3.50
CA THR A 303 10.15 22.09 3.52
C THR A 303 9.50 21.30 2.38
N ARG A 304 10.31 20.96 1.37
CA ARG A 304 10.61 19.54 1.08
C ARG A 304 11.89 19.42 0.24
N ALA A 305 12.95 18.99 0.92
CA ALA A 305 14.28 18.76 0.38
C ALA A 305 14.26 17.95 -0.93
N PHE A 306 15.16 18.35 -1.83
CA PHE A 306 15.50 17.67 -3.08
C PHE A 306 16.51 16.54 -2.80
N VAL A 307 16.36 15.45 -3.54
CA VAL A 307 17.43 14.57 -4.02
C VAL A 307 17.46 14.74 -5.53
#